data_AF-A0A0B2QZ23-F1
#
_entry.id   AF-A0A0B2QZ23-F1
#
_cell.length_a   1.000
_cell.length_b   1.000
_cell.length_c   1.000
_cell.angle_alpha   90.00
_cell.angle_beta   90.00
_cell.angle_gamma   90.00
#
_symmetry.space_group_name_H-M   'P 1'
#
loop_
_entity.id
_entity.type
_entity.pdbx_description
1 polymer ?
#
loop_
_entity_poly.entity_id
_entity_poly.type
_entity_poly.pdbx_seq_one_letter_code
_entity_poly.pdbx_strand_id
1 'polypeptide(L)'
;MTALEVLDHSSRLVLEVAQHLGEGVVRTIVMDASEGVVRGWHVLNTGSLIITENKCAFVYRQMNEPPGARARVGLTGLTMAKHFRDAKGQDVLLFIDNIFRFTQANSDVSALLGRIPSAVGYQPTLSTDLGALQERITTTKKGSITYVQAIYVPADDLTDPAPAITFAHLDATTVLSRQISELGIYPIVEYLLKVLMIQINKGHQYIRSQAVSYFIYLFRHNFVSFYFQYVCM
;
A
#
# COMPACT_ATOMS: atom_id res chain seq x y z
N MET A 1 21.26 4.27 -7.22
CA MET A 1 20.08 4.97 -7.75
C MET A 1 20.22 6.44 -7.37
N THR A 2 20.14 7.35 -8.34
CA THR A 2 20.33 8.79 -8.18
C THR A 2 19.14 9.52 -8.81
N ALA A 3 18.86 10.75 -8.38
CA ALA A 3 17.89 11.61 -9.04
C ALA A 3 18.56 12.47 -10.12
N LEU A 4 17.81 12.82 -11.17
CA LEU A 4 18.19 13.84 -12.14
C LEU A 4 17.17 14.99 -12.09
N GLU A 5 17.62 16.19 -12.38
CA GLU A 5 16.78 17.39 -12.47
C GLU A 5 16.86 17.95 -13.88
N VAL A 6 15.72 18.21 -14.50
CA VAL A 6 15.66 18.84 -15.83
C VAL A 6 16.00 20.32 -15.70
N LEU A 7 16.99 20.78 -16.48
CA LEU A 7 17.39 22.18 -16.51
C LEU A 7 16.44 23.00 -17.42
N ASP A 8 16.28 24.28 -17.10
CA ASP A 8 15.55 25.27 -17.92
C ASP A 8 14.05 24.98 -18.17
N HIS A 9 13.43 24.12 -17.35
CA HIS A 9 11.99 23.92 -17.38
C HIS A 9 11.28 24.95 -16.49
N SER A 10 10.07 25.36 -16.90
CA SER A 10 9.21 26.32 -16.18
C SER A 10 8.87 25.91 -14.74
N SER A 11 8.90 24.61 -14.45
CA SER A 11 8.70 24.04 -13.13
C SER A 11 9.84 23.07 -12.83
N ARG A 12 10.15 22.89 -11.54
CA ARG A 12 11.18 21.95 -11.09
C ARG A 12 10.75 20.52 -11.39
N LEU A 13 11.33 19.92 -12.42
CA LEU A 13 11.00 18.56 -12.83
C LEU A 13 12.11 17.58 -12.43
N VAL A 14 11.77 16.66 -11.54
CA VAL A 14 12.68 15.64 -11.01
C VAL A 14 12.41 14.28 -11.67
N LEU A 15 13.49 13.59 -12.01
CA LEU A 15 13.54 12.30 -12.66
C LEU A 15 14.24 11.30 -11.73
N GLU A 16 13.62 10.18 -11.42
CA GLU A 16 14.28 9.09 -10.68
C GLU A 16 14.94 8.11 -11.65
N VAL A 17 16.23 7.80 -11.48
CA VAL A 17 16.89 6.76 -12.28
C VAL A 17 16.36 5.38 -11.86
N ALA A 18 15.56 4.77 -12.72
CA ALA A 18 14.97 3.45 -12.51
C ALA A 18 15.89 2.31 -12.98
N GLN A 19 16.64 2.52 -14.06
CA GLN A 19 17.50 1.48 -14.63
C GLN A 19 18.69 2.07 -15.40
N HIS A 20 19.86 1.47 -15.27
CA HIS A 20 21.00 1.72 -16.16
C HIS A 20 20.90 0.82 -17.39
N LEU A 21 20.94 1.40 -18.59
CA LEU A 21 20.91 0.67 -19.86
C LEU A 21 22.31 0.38 -20.44
N GLY A 22 23.35 0.99 -19.86
CA GLY A 22 24.72 0.94 -20.39
C GLY A 22 25.07 2.17 -21.21
N GLU A 23 26.36 2.34 -21.54
CA GLU A 23 26.88 3.45 -22.38
C GLU A 23 26.50 4.86 -21.90
N GLY A 24 26.37 5.06 -20.60
CA GLY A 24 25.96 6.35 -20.02
C GLY A 24 24.46 6.65 -20.17
N VAL A 25 23.67 5.70 -20.68
CA VAL A 25 22.22 5.82 -20.82
C VAL A 25 21.50 5.23 -19.61
N VAL A 26 20.50 5.96 -19.12
CA VAL A 26 19.63 5.55 -18.01
C VAL A 26 18.16 5.69 -18.42
N ARG A 27 17.32 4.79 -17.92
CA ARG A 27 15.86 4.98 -17.90
C ARG A 27 15.48 5.66 -16.61
N THR A 28 14.68 6.71 -16.75
CA THR A 28 14.18 7.50 -15.63
C THR A 28 12.66 7.47 -15.56
N ILE A 29 12.13 7.53 -14.35
CA ILE A 29 10.70 7.77 -14.09
C ILE A 29 10.56 9.25 -13.76
N VAL A 30 9.67 9.94 -14.47
CA VAL A 30 9.36 11.35 -14.20
C VAL A 30 8.44 11.41 -12.97
N MET A 31 8.78 12.26 -12.00
CA MET A 31 8.02 12.37 -10.75
C MET A 31 6.83 13.33 -10.82
N ASP A 32 6.72 14.10 -11.90
CA ASP A 32 5.64 15.05 -12.17
C ASP A 32 5.24 14.99 -13.65
N ALA A 33 4.25 15.78 -14.06
CA ALA A 33 3.81 15.89 -15.44
C ALA A 33 5.00 16.16 -16.38
N SER A 34 5.13 15.34 -17.43
CA SER A 34 6.19 15.44 -18.43
C SER A 34 5.81 16.36 -19.61
N GLU A 35 4.86 17.26 -19.40
CA GLU A 35 4.37 18.16 -20.44
C GLU A 35 5.48 19.12 -20.89
N GLY A 36 5.72 19.15 -22.20
CA GLY A 36 6.74 20.02 -22.80
C GLY A 36 8.17 19.48 -22.76
N VAL A 37 8.42 18.32 -22.16
CA VAL A 37 9.74 17.68 -22.20
C VAL A 37 10.02 17.14 -23.59
N VAL A 38 11.13 17.58 -24.20
CA VAL A 38 11.56 17.16 -25.54
C VAL A 38 12.90 16.44 -25.51
N ARG A 39 13.16 15.65 -26.54
CA ARG A 39 14.45 14.96 -26.69
C ARG A 39 15.59 15.98 -26.78
N GLY A 40 16.69 15.69 -26.08
CA GLY A 40 17.89 16.54 -26.07
C GLY A 40 17.93 17.57 -24.94
N TRP A 41 16.91 17.65 -24.09
CA TRP A 41 16.97 18.47 -22.89
C TRP A 41 18.06 18.03 -21.92
N HIS A 42 18.72 19.02 -21.32
CA HIS A 42 19.79 18.79 -20.38
C HIS A 42 19.23 18.40 -19.02
N VAL A 43 19.81 17.34 -18.45
CA VAL A 43 19.47 16.84 -17.12
C VAL A 43 20.72 16.87 -16.25
N LEU A 44 20.57 17.36 -15.02
CA LEU A 44 21.63 17.43 -14.04
C LEU A 44 21.50 16.25 -13.06
N ASN A 45 22.57 15.48 -12.88
CA ASN A 45 22.60 14.44 -11.86
C ASN A 45 22.83 15.07 -10.49
N THR A 46 21.89 14.89 -9.58
CA THR A 46 21.97 15.46 -8.22
C THR A 46 22.96 14.71 -7.32
N GLY A 47 23.51 13.58 -7.79
CA GLY A 47 24.47 12.75 -7.04
C GLY A 47 23.88 12.06 -5.81
N SER A 48 22.59 12.26 -5.55
CA SER A 48 21.87 11.79 -4.37
C SER A 48 20.52 11.23 -4.79
N LEU A 49 19.92 10.42 -3.92
CA LEU A 49 18.53 9.99 -4.10
C LEU A 49 17.60 11.20 -4.03
N ILE A 50 16.34 11.04 -4.42
CA ILE A 50 15.32 12.07 -4.18
C ILE A 50 15.11 12.17 -2.66
N ILE A 51 15.86 13.06 -2.02
CA ILE A 51 15.70 13.44 -0.61
C ILE A 51 14.78 14.66 -0.56
N THR A 52 13.48 14.39 -0.56
CA THR A 52 12.53 15.29 0.11
C THR A 52 12.69 15.08 1.62
N GLU A 53 12.29 16.04 2.46
CA GLU A 53 12.03 15.84 3.89
C GLU A 53 10.85 14.87 4.11
N ASN A 54 10.92 13.70 3.48
CA ASN A 54 9.78 12.86 3.22
C ASN A 54 9.52 12.04 4.47
N LYS A 55 8.44 12.42 5.15
CA LYS A 55 7.79 11.63 6.19
C LYS A 55 7.08 10.41 5.58
N CYS A 56 7.54 9.85 4.47
CA CYS A 56 6.86 8.74 3.80
C CYS A 56 7.90 7.74 3.29
N ALA A 57 7.68 6.47 3.59
CA ALA A 57 8.43 5.36 3.04
C ALA A 57 7.51 4.45 2.23
N PHE A 58 7.99 4.03 1.07
CA PHE A 58 7.28 3.18 0.13
C PHE A 58 7.91 1.80 0.11
N VAL A 59 7.08 0.78 0.31
CA VAL A 59 7.48 -0.62 0.15
C VAL A 59 6.49 -1.24 -0.82
N TYR A 60 6.95 -1.57 -2.02
CA TYR A 60 6.08 -2.08 -3.08
C TYR A 60 6.69 -3.32 -3.73
N ARG A 61 5.84 -4.18 -4.27
CA ARG A 61 6.20 -5.27 -5.18
C ARG A 61 5.16 -5.36 -6.30
N GLN A 62 5.58 -5.79 -7.48
CA GLN A 62 4.68 -5.96 -8.63
C GLN A 62 4.00 -7.34 -8.63
N MET A 63 2.87 -7.48 -9.33
CA MET A 63 2.14 -8.77 -9.40
C MET A 63 2.86 -9.86 -10.18
N ASN A 64 3.72 -9.47 -11.12
CA ASN A 64 4.58 -10.37 -11.90
C ASN A 64 5.77 -10.93 -11.10
N GLU A 65 5.96 -10.48 -9.85
CA GLU A 65 7.04 -10.98 -9.01
C GLU A 65 6.72 -12.34 -8.39
N PRO A 66 7.76 -13.13 -8.05
CA PRO A 66 7.57 -14.44 -7.45
C PRO A 66 6.72 -14.36 -6.18
N PRO A 67 5.87 -15.37 -5.91
CA PRO A 67 4.94 -15.36 -4.78
C PRO A 67 5.66 -15.22 -3.42
N GLY A 68 6.89 -15.73 -3.30
CA GLY A 68 7.71 -15.53 -2.09
C GLY A 68 8.05 -14.06 -1.81
N ALA A 69 8.30 -13.24 -2.83
CA ALA A 69 8.54 -11.81 -2.65
C ALA A 69 7.25 -11.07 -2.27
N ARG A 70 6.14 -11.40 -2.93
CA ARG A 70 4.80 -10.86 -2.64
C ARG A 70 4.33 -11.19 -1.22
N ALA A 71 4.63 -12.38 -0.72
CA ALA A 71 4.30 -12.77 0.66
C ALA A 71 5.08 -11.98 1.72
N ARG A 72 6.26 -11.44 1.39
CA ARG A 72 7.15 -10.76 2.35
C ARG A 72 7.00 -9.25 2.38
N VAL A 73 6.51 -8.62 1.33
CA VAL A 73 6.37 -7.15 1.25
C VAL A 73 5.56 -6.58 2.42
N GLY A 74 4.48 -7.27 2.79
CA GLY A 74 3.64 -7.07 3.99
C GLY A 74 4.46 -6.87 5.27
N LEU A 75 5.36 -7.83 5.49
CA LEU A 75 6.19 -7.93 6.68
C LEU A 75 7.31 -6.89 6.67
N THR A 76 7.87 -6.58 5.50
CA THR A 76 8.91 -5.55 5.36
C THR A 76 8.36 -4.16 5.70
N GLY A 77 7.23 -3.76 5.13
CA GLY A 77 6.60 -2.48 5.44
C GLY A 77 6.23 -2.36 6.92
N LEU A 78 5.72 -3.45 7.51
CA LEU A 78 5.44 -3.53 8.94
C LEU A 78 6.71 -3.44 9.80
N THR A 79 7.83 -3.99 9.35
CA THR A 79 9.10 -3.95 10.09
C THR A 79 9.67 -2.54 10.11
N MET A 80 9.54 -1.81 8.99
CA MET A 80 9.85 -0.39 8.93
C MET A 80 8.94 0.42 9.86
N ALA A 81 7.62 0.20 9.81
CA ALA A 81 6.67 0.88 10.70
C ALA A 81 7.00 0.63 12.18
N LYS A 82 7.34 -0.62 12.56
CA LYS A 82 7.81 -0.94 13.91
C LYS A 82 9.09 -0.22 14.29
N HIS A 83 10.05 -0.08 13.37
CA HIS A 83 11.27 0.65 13.65
C HIS A 83 10.99 2.13 13.98
N PHE A 84 10.12 2.80 13.21
CA PHE A 84 9.71 4.18 13.50
C PHE A 84 8.94 4.30 14.82
N ARG A 85 8.06 3.34 15.12
CA ARG A 85 7.35 3.28 16.40
C ARG A 85 8.28 3.04 17.60
N ASP A 86 9.18 2.05 17.53
CA ASP A 86 9.92 1.55 18.69
C ASP A 86 11.26 2.25 18.93
N ALA A 87 11.98 2.58 17.85
CA ALA A 87 13.29 3.22 17.93
C ALA A 87 13.21 4.74 17.92
N LYS A 88 12.27 5.32 17.16
CA LYS A 88 12.07 6.77 17.09
C LYS A 88 10.91 7.29 17.95
N GLY A 89 10.07 6.41 18.48
CA GLY A 89 8.95 6.80 19.34
C GLY A 89 7.87 7.61 18.61
N GLN A 90 7.70 7.38 17.31
CA GLN A 90 6.77 8.14 16.47
C GLN A 90 5.45 7.40 16.29
N ASP A 91 4.38 8.17 16.08
CA ASP A 91 3.09 7.63 15.63
C ASP A 91 3.14 7.45 14.12
N VAL A 92 2.93 6.21 13.68
CA VAL A 92 3.12 5.82 12.29
C VAL A 92 1.78 5.48 11.65
N LEU A 93 1.54 5.99 10.45
CA LEU A 93 0.38 5.63 9.64
C LEU A 93 0.80 4.63 8.55
N LEU A 94 0.25 3.43 8.59
CA LEU A 94 0.53 2.33 7.68
C LEU A 94 -0.63 2.11 6.71
N PHE A 95 -0.40 2.24 5.40
CA PHE A 95 -1.39 1.84 4.40
C PHE A 95 -1.00 0.50 3.77
N ILE A 96 -1.97 -0.39 3.59
CA ILE A 96 -1.78 -1.70 2.94
C ILE A 96 -2.82 -1.82 1.81
N ASP A 97 -2.36 -1.70 0.56
CA ASP A 97 -3.16 -1.99 -0.63
C ASP A 97 -2.54 -3.19 -1.37
N ASN A 98 -3.03 -4.41 -1.21
CA ASN A 98 -4.27 -4.87 -0.55
C ASN A 98 -3.98 -6.10 0.31
N ILE A 99 -4.46 -6.21 1.54
CA ILE A 99 -4.13 -7.36 2.40
C ILE A 99 -4.47 -8.73 1.77
N PHE A 100 -5.45 -8.79 0.88
CA PHE A 100 -5.80 -10.01 0.15
C PHE A 100 -4.66 -10.58 -0.68
N ARG A 101 -3.71 -9.78 -1.21
CA ARG A 101 -2.61 -10.37 -2.01
C ARG A 101 -1.52 -11.00 -1.17
N PHE A 102 -1.44 -10.65 0.11
CA PHE A 102 -0.65 -11.42 1.06
C PHE A 102 -1.22 -12.84 1.18
N THR A 103 -2.54 -12.96 1.32
CA THR A 103 -3.24 -14.26 1.31
C THR A 103 -3.02 -14.99 -0.02
N GLN A 104 -3.21 -14.32 -1.15
CA GLN A 104 -3.02 -14.92 -2.48
C GLN A 104 -1.59 -15.44 -2.67
N ALA A 105 -0.58 -14.65 -2.30
CA ALA A 105 0.81 -15.05 -2.40
C ALA A 105 1.14 -16.25 -1.49
N ASN A 106 0.59 -16.29 -0.27
CA ASN A 106 0.77 -17.44 0.62
C ASN A 106 0.02 -18.69 0.12
N SER A 107 -1.11 -18.54 -0.56
CA SER A 107 -1.80 -19.65 -1.22
C SER A 107 -0.92 -20.24 -2.34
N ASP A 108 -0.34 -19.39 -3.19
CA ASP A 108 0.60 -19.80 -4.26
C ASP A 108 1.83 -20.52 -3.67
N VAL A 109 2.44 -19.95 -2.61
CA VAL A 109 3.57 -20.59 -1.91
C VAL A 109 3.16 -21.93 -1.30
N SER A 110 1.98 -22.02 -0.69
CA SER A 110 1.47 -23.23 -0.06
C SER A 110 1.28 -24.37 -1.06
N ALA A 111 0.73 -24.05 -2.24
CA ALA A 111 0.60 -25.00 -3.34
C ALA A 111 1.97 -25.52 -3.83
N LEU A 112 2.95 -24.61 -3.98
CA LEU A 112 4.32 -24.99 -4.36
C LEU A 112 5.03 -25.86 -3.31
N LEU A 113 4.67 -25.72 -2.03
CA LEU A 113 5.18 -26.55 -0.94
C LEU A 113 4.46 -27.91 -0.82
N GLY A 114 3.50 -28.21 -1.71
CA GLY A 114 2.76 -29.47 -1.70
C GLY A 114 1.79 -29.61 -0.52
N ARG A 115 1.39 -28.50 0.10
CA ARG A 115 0.40 -28.52 1.18
C ARG A 115 -0.99 -28.78 0.60
N ILE A 116 -1.78 -29.58 1.30
CA ILE A 116 -3.17 -29.82 0.94
C ILE A 116 -3.96 -28.52 1.14
N PRO A 117 -4.70 -28.03 0.11
CA PRO A 117 -5.50 -26.83 0.23
C PRO A 117 -6.68 -27.02 1.19
N SER A 118 -7.10 -25.93 1.80
CA SER A 118 -8.22 -25.85 2.74
C SER A 118 -9.45 -25.23 2.05
N ALA A 119 -10.33 -24.60 2.83
CA ALA A 119 -11.53 -23.91 2.35
C ALA A 119 -11.25 -23.03 1.13
N VAL A 120 -12.06 -23.20 0.08
CA VAL A 120 -12.04 -22.39 -1.15
C VAL A 120 -10.65 -22.38 -1.85
N GLY A 121 -9.77 -23.33 -1.54
CA GLY A 121 -8.44 -23.44 -2.16
C GLY A 121 -7.34 -22.62 -1.49
N TYR A 122 -7.58 -22.03 -0.32
CA TYR A 122 -6.55 -21.31 0.45
C TYR A 122 -5.59 -22.25 1.17
N GLN A 123 -4.47 -21.70 1.63
CA GLN A 123 -3.52 -22.42 2.46
C GLN A 123 -4.14 -22.82 3.82
N PRO A 124 -3.78 -23.98 4.39
CA PRO A 124 -4.27 -24.40 5.70
C PRO A 124 -3.81 -23.48 6.84
N THR A 125 -2.79 -22.66 6.62
CA THR A 125 -2.23 -21.71 7.58
C THR A 125 -2.84 -20.32 7.51
N LEU A 126 -3.93 -20.11 6.75
CA LEU A 126 -4.51 -18.79 6.49
C LEU A 126 -4.73 -17.97 7.75
N SER A 127 -5.38 -18.55 8.77
CA SER A 127 -5.66 -17.86 10.03
C SER A 127 -4.39 -17.49 10.79
N THR A 128 -3.40 -18.39 10.82
CA THR A 128 -2.12 -18.14 11.50
C THR A 128 -1.30 -17.08 10.78
N ASP A 129 -1.26 -17.11 9.45
CA ASP A 129 -0.48 -16.16 8.64
C ASP A 129 -1.05 -14.73 8.76
N LEU A 130 -2.38 -14.58 8.68
CA LEU A 130 -3.05 -13.29 8.87
C LEU A 130 -2.93 -12.81 10.32
N GLY A 131 -3.16 -13.68 11.31
CA GLY A 131 -3.02 -13.34 12.72
C GLY A 131 -1.61 -12.85 13.05
N ALA A 132 -0.58 -13.58 12.61
CA ALA A 132 0.81 -13.20 12.84
C ALA A 132 1.20 -11.85 12.22
N LEU A 133 0.57 -11.44 11.11
CA LEU A 133 0.77 -10.11 10.52
C LEU A 133 -0.03 -9.03 11.27
N GLN A 134 -1.32 -9.27 11.50
CA GLN A 134 -2.25 -8.28 12.05
C GLN A 134 -1.95 -7.98 13.52
N GLU A 135 -1.67 -8.99 14.34
CA GLU A 135 -1.35 -8.81 15.77
C GLU A 135 -0.07 -7.99 16.01
N ARG A 136 0.81 -7.95 15.00
CA ARG A 136 2.02 -7.14 15.05
C ARG A 136 1.75 -5.65 14.83
N ILE A 137 0.60 -5.29 14.23
CA ILE A 137 0.15 -3.91 14.04
C ILE A 137 -0.60 -3.50 15.30
N THR A 138 0.12 -2.91 16.24
CA THR A 138 -0.45 -2.52 17.53
C THR A 138 0.22 -1.29 18.11
N THR A 139 -0.47 -0.65 19.05
CA THR A 139 0.02 0.49 19.81
C THR A 139 0.81 0.00 21.02
N THR A 140 1.92 0.68 21.30
CA THR A 140 2.77 0.39 22.46
C THR A 140 2.94 1.64 23.32
N LYS A 141 3.62 1.52 24.46
CA LYS A 141 3.92 2.68 25.31
C LYS A 141 4.87 3.70 24.67
N LYS A 142 5.60 3.33 23.61
CA LYS A 142 6.59 4.18 22.94
C LYS A 142 6.03 4.94 21.73
N GLY A 143 4.89 4.49 21.19
CA GLY A 143 4.27 5.05 20.00
C GLY A 143 3.17 4.12 19.46
N SER A 144 2.41 4.62 18.50
CA SER A 144 1.30 3.89 17.87
C SER A 144 1.57 3.55 16.39
N ILE A 145 0.98 2.47 15.92
CA ILE A 145 0.82 2.23 14.48
C ILE A 145 -0.68 2.28 14.20
N THR A 146 -1.10 3.31 13.48
CA THR A 146 -2.43 3.37 12.86
C THR A 146 -2.33 2.73 11.50
N TYR A 147 -3.30 1.91 11.09
CA TYR A 147 -3.28 1.32 9.76
C TYR A 147 -4.60 1.43 9.03
N VAL A 148 -4.51 1.53 7.70
CA VAL A 148 -5.63 1.49 6.77
C VAL A 148 -5.33 0.42 5.74
N GLN A 149 -6.19 -0.59 5.63
CA GLN A 149 -6.00 -1.68 4.68
C GLN A 149 -7.19 -1.81 3.74
N ALA A 150 -6.90 -2.01 2.46
CA ALA A 150 -7.89 -2.44 1.49
C ALA A 150 -8.01 -3.96 1.57
N ILE A 151 -9.25 -4.48 1.55
CA ILE A 151 -9.57 -5.91 1.47
C ILE A 151 -10.32 -6.12 0.16
N TYR A 152 -9.86 -7.06 -0.65
CA TYR A 152 -10.58 -7.51 -1.82
C TYR A 152 -11.55 -8.64 -1.41
N VAL A 153 -12.83 -8.50 -1.79
CA VAL A 153 -13.87 -9.51 -1.56
C VAL A 153 -14.07 -10.29 -2.86
N PRO A 154 -13.65 -11.57 -2.93
CA PRO A 154 -13.81 -12.36 -4.15
C PRO A 154 -15.30 -12.63 -4.39
N ALA A 155 -15.74 -12.51 -5.65
CA ALA A 155 -17.11 -12.76 -6.08
C ALA A 155 -18.21 -12.00 -5.29
N ASP A 156 -17.85 -10.88 -4.65
CA ASP A 156 -18.74 -10.12 -3.75
C ASP A 156 -19.29 -10.95 -2.57
N ASP A 157 -18.62 -12.06 -2.20
CA ASP A 157 -19.00 -12.95 -1.10
C ASP A 157 -18.20 -12.65 0.17
N LEU A 158 -18.87 -12.05 1.17
CA LEU A 158 -18.29 -11.75 2.48
C LEU A 158 -18.06 -13.00 3.35
N THR A 159 -18.61 -14.15 2.97
CA THR A 159 -18.42 -15.42 3.67
C THR A 159 -17.14 -16.15 3.24
N ASP A 160 -16.44 -15.66 2.22
CA ASP A 160 -15.14 -16.18 1.83
C ASP A 160 -14.16 -16.14 3.02
N PRO A 161 -13.34 -17.19 3.24
CA PRO A 161 -12.42 -17.25 4.36
C PRO A 161 -11.45 -16.06 4.46
N ALA A 162 -10.99 -15.50 3.34
CA ALA A 162 -10.01 -14.42 3.35
C ALA A 162 -10.55 -13.11 3.96
N PRO A 163 -11.68 -12.55 3.49
CA PRO A 163 -12.29 -11.40 4.15
C PRO A 163 -12.82 -11.75 5.54
N ALA A 164 -13.46 -12.92 5.73
CA ALA A 164 -14.05 -13.30 7.02
C ALA A 164 -13.02 -13.35 8.16
N ILE A 165 -11.85 -13.96 7.93
CA ILE A 165 -10.77 -13.99 8.93
C ILE A 165 -10.18 -12.60 9.14
N THR A 166 -9.99 -11.83 8.06
CA THR A 166 -9.42 -10.47 8.17
C THR A 166 -10.34 -9.55 8.97
N PHE A 167 -11.66 -9.69 8.84
CA PHE A 167 -12.64 -8.91 9.60
C PHE A 167 -12.58 -9.17 11.10
N ALA A 168 -12.19 -10.36 11.53
CA ALA A 168 -12.02 -10.67 12.96
C ALA A 168 -10.87 -9.87 13.62
N HIS A 169 -9.92 -9.38 12.83
CA HIS A 169 -8.79 -8.56 13.29
C HIS A 169 -9.01 -7.05 13.13
N LEU A 170 -10.11 -6.65 12.50
CA LEU A 170 -10.39 -5.25 12.22
C LEU A 170 -11.24 -4.62 13.33
N ASP A 171 -10.78 -3.49 13.85
CA ASP A 171 -11.53 -2.69 14.83
C ASP A 171 -12.75 -2.00 14.20
N ALA A 172 -12.68 -1.71 12.90
CA ALA A 172 -13.75 -1.15 12.12
C ALA A 172 -13.65 -1.61 10.66
N THR A 173 -14.79 -1.81 10.03
CA THR A 173 -14.88 -2.32 8.66
C THR A 173 -15.61 -1.34 7.76
N THR A 174 -15.32 -1.43 6.46
CA THR A 174 -16.03 -0.75 5.39
C THR A 174 -16.41 -1.71 4.31
N VAL A 175 -17.67 -1.67 3.88
CA VAL A 175 -18.10 -2.32 2.66
C VAL A 175 -18.50 -1.28 1.61
N LEU A 176 -17.91 -1.39 0.42
CA LEU A 176 -18.25 -0.58 -0.75
C LEU A 176 -19.20 -1.41 -1.63
N SER A 177 -20.41 -0.89 -1.89
CA SER A 177 -21.40 -1.59 -2.72
C SER A 177 -21.31 -1.20 -4.19
N ARG A 178 -21.34 -2.19 -5.09
CA ARG A 178 -21.37 -1.95 -6.54
C ARG A 178 -22.66 -1.23 -6.98
N GLN A 179 -23.78 -1.56 -6.35
CA GLN A 179 -25.11 -1.01 -6.67
C GLN A 179 -25.17 0.51 -6.48
N ILE A 180 -24.50 1.04 -5.45
CA ILE A 180 -24.43 2.48 -5.18
C ILE A 180 -23.47 3.18 -6.15
N SER A 181 -22.41 2.48 -6.60
CA SER A 181 -21.48 2.99 -7.62
C SER A 181 -22.18 3.24 -8.96
N GLU A 182 -23.12 2.37 -9.34
CA GLU A 182 -23.89 2.47 -10.58
C GLU A 182 -24.86 3.66 -10.58
N LEU A 183 -25.24 4.15 -9.40
CA LEU A 183 -26.07 5.35 -9.21
C LEU A 183 -25.27 6.66 -9.30
N GLY A 184 -23.94 6.59 -9.49
CA GLY A 184 -23.08 7.77 -9.63
C GLY A 184 -22.83 8.55 -8.33
N ILE A 185 -23.14 7.97 -7.18
CA ILE A 185 -22.97 8.60 -5.86
C ILE A 185 -21.57 8.28 -5.31
N TYR A 186 -20.76 9.31 -5.06
CA TYR A 186 -19.40 9.18 -4.53
C TYR A 186 -19.18 10.12 -3.33
N PRO A 187 -18.52 9.68 -2.25
CA PRO A 187 -17.98 8.34 -2.01
C PRO A 187 -19.07 7.29 -1.73
N ILE A 188 -18.83 6.06 -2.19
CA ILE A 188 -19.78 4.95 -2.17
C ILE A 188 -19.86 4.34 -0.77
N VAL A 189 -20.55 5.02 0.14
CA VAL A 189 -20.75 4.55 1.52
C VAL A 189 -22.20 4.14 1.69
N GLU A 190 -22.44 2.84 1.87
CA GLU A 190 -23.78 2.35 2.24
C GLU A 190 -24.03 2.66 3.72
N TYR A 191 -24.97 3.56 4.01
CA TYR A 191 -25.27 4.03 5.38
C TYR A 191 -26.12 3.05 6.21
N LEU A 192 -26.68 1.99 5.61
CA LEU A 192 -27.73 1.18 6.23
C LEU A 192 -27.22 0.00 7.08
N LEU A 193 -26.00 -0.48 6.84
CA LEU A 193 -25.22 -1.19 7.84
C LEU A 193 -24.23 -0.17 8.41
N LYS A 194 -24.23 0.04 9.73
CA LYS A 194 -23.03 0.57 10.40
C LYS A 194 -21.88 -0.31 9.93
N VAL A 195 -21.02 0.17 9.02
CA VAL A 195 -19.70 -0.37 8.68
C VAL A 195 -19.16 0.29 7.38
N LEU A 196 -18.67 1.53 7.55
CA LEU A 196 -17.52 2.11 6.84
C LEU A 196 -16.62 2.81 7.85
N MET A 197 -15.37 2.38 8.01
CA MET A 197 -14.38 3.18 8.71
C MET A 197 -12.91 2.86 8.39
N ILE A 198 -12.24 3.90 7.90
CA ILE A 198 -10.87 4.28 8.27
C ILE A 198 -10.88 4.51 9.79
N GLN A 199 -10.06 3.78 10.56
CA GLN A 199 -9.84 4.08 11.98
C GLN A 199 -8.40 4.52 12.23
N ILE A 200 -8.31 5.73 12.79
CA ILE A 200 -7.14 6.27 13.48
C ILE A 200 -7.26 5.78 14.93
N ASN A 201 -6.25 5.07 15.44
CA ASN A 201 -6.31 4.59 16.81
C ASN A 201 -6.33 5.80 17.77
N LYS A 202 -7.19 5.76 18.79
CA LYS A 202 -7.37 6.84 19.77
C LYS A 202 -6.09 7.01 20.60
N GLY A 203 -5.27 7.96 20.19
CA GLY A 203 -4.23 8.59 21.00
C GLY A 203 -4.25 10.11 20.86
N HIS A 204 -4.38 10.63 19.63
CA HIS A 204 -4.40 12.07 19.38
C HIS A 204 -5.51 12.43 18.38
N GLN A 205 -6.35 13.40 18.78
CA GLN A 205 -7.47 13.94 17.99
C GLN A 205 -6.98 14.55 16.67
N TYR A 206 -7.81 14.41 15.62
CA TYR A 206 -7.81 15.25 14.42
C TYR A 206 -6.60 15.12 13.46
N ILE A 207 -6.49 14.00 12.74
CA ILE A 207 -5.85 14.00 11.41
C ILE A 207 -6.96 13.97 10.35
N ARG A 208 -6.93 14.98 9.47
CA ARG A 208 -7.96 15.38 8.50
C ARG A 208 -8.57 14.20 7.72
N SER A 209 -9.83 13.89 8.04
CA SER A 209 -10.72 12.94 7.31
C SER A 209 -10.73 13.14 5.78
N GLN A 210 -10.53 14.37 5.31
CA GLN A 210 -10.46 14.69 3.87
C GLN A 210 -9.27 14.06 3.14
N ALA A 211 -8.10 13.92 3.78
CA ALA A 211 -6.91 13.41 3.11
C ALA A 211 -7.05 11.92 2.75
N VAL A 212 -7.71 11.13 3.60
CA VAL A 212 -7.87 9.70 3.39
C VAL A 212 -8.91 9.41 2.28
N SER A 213 -10.01 10.17 2.24
CA SER A 213 -10.99 10.08 1.16
C SER A 213 -10.43 10.54 -0.20
N TYR A 214 -9.61 11.60 -0.22
CA TYR A 214 -8.95 12.07 -1.45
C TYR A 214 -7.86 11.10 -1.93
N PHE A 215 -7.14 10.45 -1.01
CA PHE A 215 -6.10 9.48 -1.36
C PHE A 215 -6.68 8.20 -1.97
N ILE A 216 -7.82 7.72 -1.44
CA ILE A 216 -8.59 6.60 -2.01
C ILE A 216 -9.16 6.97 -3.41
N TYR A 217 -9.57 8.23 -3.60
CA TYR A 217 -10.04 8.75 -4.90
C TYR A 217 -8.92 8.80 -5.95
N LEU A 218 -7.73 9.29 -5.60
CA LEU A 218 -6.58 9.37 -6.51
C LEU A 218 -6.08 7.98 -6.96
N PHE A 219 -6.16 6.99 -6.07
CA PHE A 219 -5.68 5.64 -6.34
C PHE A 219 -6.49 4.90 -7.40
N ARG A 220 -7.79 5.20 -7.53
CA ARG A 220 -8.67 4.50 -8.48
C ARG A 220 -8.63 5.03 -9.90
N HIS A 221 -8.20 6.28 -10.10
CA HIS A 221 -8.21 6.90 -11.43
C HIS A 221 -6.93 6.65 -12.25
N ASN A 222 -5.84 6.16 -11.65
CA ASN A 222 -4.56 6.10 -12.37
C ASN A 222 -3.84 4.74 -12.47
N PHE A 223 -4.16 3.65 -11.76
CA PHE A 223 -3.33 2.43 -11.99
C PHE A 223 -3.96 1.04 -11.77
N VAL A 224 -3.65 0.21 -12.77
CA VAL A 224 -3.70 -1.25 -12.87
C VAL A 224 -2.84 -1.89 -11.77
N SER A 225 -3.38 -2.79 -10.94
CA SER A 225 -2.64 -3.80 -10.14
C SER A 225 -1.22 -3.43 -9.64
N PHE A 226 -1.10 -2.59 -8.60
CA PHE A 226 0.15 -2.41 -7.87
C PHE A 226 -0.04 -2.67 -6.37
N TYR A 227 0.91 -3.39 -5.77
CA TYR A 227 0.91 -3.67 -4.34
C TYR A 227 1.71 -2.61 -3.63
N PHE A 228 1.05 -1.71 -2.91
CA PHE A 228 1.73 -0.65 -2.17
C PHE A 228 1.50 -0.81 -0.68
N GLN A 229 2.60 -0.76 0.07
CA GLN A 229 2.58 -0.53 1.50
C GLN A 229 3.24 0.82 1.78
N TYR A 230 2.43 1.77 2.23
CA TYR A 230 2.89 3.12 2.57
C TYR A 230 3.12 3.21 4.07
N VAL A 231 4.20 3.85 4.48
CA VAL A 231 4.46 4.19 5.88
C VAL A 231 4.63 5.70 5.94
N CYS A 232 3.60 6.42 6.38
CA CYS A 232 3.67 7.85 6.67
C CYS A 232 4.08 8.07 8.14
N MET A 233 5.02 8.99 8.36
CA MET A 233 5.67 9.36 9.63
C MET A 233 5.25 10.76 10.10
#